data_AF-A0A0A1TDP6-F1
#
_entry.id   AF-A0A0A1TDP6-F1
#
_cell.length_a   1.000
_cell.length_b   1.000
_cell.length_c   1.000
_cell.angle_alpha   90.00
_cell.angle_beta   90.00
_cell.angle_gamma   90.00
#
_symmetry.space_group_name_H-M   'P 1'
#
loop_
_entity.id
_entity.type
_entity.pdbx_description
1 polymer ?
#
loop_
_entity_poly.entity_id
_entity_poly.type
_entity_poly.pdbx_seq_one_letter_code
_entity_poly.pdbx_strand_id
1 'polypeptide(L)'
;MDSKEAAQAALENIELTDESPFGTDFSECVNAQRVQGWRRLGPLSKVHNMLVHMRGSDFRWNEFKRRAGRSLGLDNDTRWNSWFRLLDVTLNLQNHVERYQRKYYDDLRDDYLSPEEWRMLAETRIFLQPFWKITQLTEGRCATLDRSLFTMDVLHKHYTQEFERHAYDSTLRSCIAASWAVFDKYYQLTDDSPVYGAAIMLHPSRRRAHIKKNWPRSWHKQVLEGARKHWTS
;
A
#
# COMPACT_ATOMS: atom_id res chain seq x y z
N MET A 1 9.89 15.63 16.49
CA MET A 1 10.16 14.31 15.90
C MET A 1 10.27 14.49 14.41
N ASP A 2 11.50 14.39 13.92
CA ASP A 2 11.79 14.42 12.50
C ASP A 2 11.13 13.22 11.82
N SER A 3 10.65 13.39 10.59
CA SER A 3 10.05 12.33 9.76
C SER A 3 10.94 11.08 9.67
N LYS A 4 12.26 11.28 9.71
CA LYS A 4 13.28 10.23 9.75
C LYS A 4 13.34 9.50 11.07
N GLU A 5 13.22 10.18 12.21
CA GLU A 5 13.22 9.54 13.54
C GLU A 5 12.01 8.62 13.72
N ALA A 6 10.84 9.03 13.23
CA ALA A 6 9.62 8.21 13.34
C ALA A 6 9.69 6.95 12.45
N ALA A 7 10.26 7.07 11.24
CA ALA A 7 10.50 5.94 10.35
C ALA A 7 11.58 5.01 10.91
N GLN A 8 12.64 5.56 11.50
CA GLN A 8 13.74 4.81 12.09
C GLN A 8 13.33 4.05 13.35
N ALA A 9 12.53 4.67 14.23
CA ALA A 9 11.95 3.97 15.39
C ALA A 9 10.99 2.84 14.98
N ALA A 10 10.28 2.98 13.85
CA ALA A 10 9.48 1.88 13.30
C ALA A 10 10.36 0.78 12.69
N LEU A 11 11.49 1.15 12.07
CA LEU A 11 12.48 0.20 11.53
C LEU A 11 13.13 -0.64 12.63
N GLU A 12 13.57 -0.02 13.74
CA GLU A 12 14.19 -0.70 14.88
C GLU A 12 13.25 -1.74 15.50
N ASN A 13 11.94 -1.45 15.55
CA ASN A 13 10.94 -2.43 16.00
C ASN A 13 10.74 -3.62 15.05
N ILE A 14 11.03 -3.45 13.75
CA ILE A 14 10.92 -4.51 12.73
C ILE A 14 12.23 -5.31 12.62
N GLU A 15 13.39 -4.68 12.83
CA GLU A 15 14.69 -5.34 12.80
C GLU A 15 14.93 -6.26 14.00
N LEU A 16 14.39 -5.94 15.18
CA LEU A 16 14.43 -6.81 16.36
C LEU A 16 13.72 -8.16 16.17
N THR A 17 12.97 -8.34 15.08
CA THR A 17 12.25 -9.58 14.74
C THR A 17 12.90 -10.42 13.62
N ASP A 18 13.99 -10.01 12.99
CA ASP A 18 14.42 -10.55 11.67
C ASP A 18 15.81 -11.23 11.71
N GLU A 19 15.93 -12.41 12.32
CA GLU A 19 17.12 -13.30 12.25
C GLU A 19 16.81 -14.63 11.48
N SER A 20 15.88 -14.61 10.51
CA SER A 20 15.44 -15.83 9.79
C SER A 20 15.34 -15.66 8.26
N PRO A 21 15.59 -16.72 7.45
CA PRO A 21 15.63 -16.62 6.00
C PRO A 21 14.31 -16.18 5.35
N PHE A 22 14.47 -15.30 4.36
CA PHE A 22 13.44 -14.64 3.56
C PHE A 22 12.21 -15.50 3.20
N GLY A 23 11.03 -14.96 3.52
CA GLY A 23 9.74 -15.35 2.95
C GLY A 23 8.76 -16.00 3.93
N THR A 24 9.27 -16.69 4.94
CA THR A 24 8.43 -17.31 5.99
C THR A 24 7.97 -16.27 7.01
N ASP A 25 8.89 -15.38 7.40
CA ASP A 25 8.68 -14.47 8.53
C ASP A 25 7.87 -13.21 8.18
N PHE A 26 7.93 -12.69 6.94
CA PHE A 26 7.05 -11.57 6.54
C PHE A 26 5.57 -12.00 6.55
N SER A 27 5.30 -13.25 6.16
CA SER A 27 3.97 -13.84 6.32
C SER A 27 3.66 -14.03 7.81
N GLU A 28 4.58 -14.53 8.61
CA GLU A 28 4.39 -14.76 10.05
C GLU A 28 4.25 -13.49 10.89
N CYS A 29 4.92 -12.37 10.56
CA CYS A 29 4.79 -11.08 11.23
C CYS A 29 3.48 -10.38 10.86
N VAL A 30 3.08 -10.41 9.58
CA VAL A 30 1.72 -10.02 9.17
C VAL A 30 0.68 -10.94 9.81
N ASN A 31 0.98 -12.23 9.97
CA ASN A 31 0.11 -13.20 10.66
C ASN A 31 0.10 -13.01 12.18
N ALA A 32 1.19 -12.57 12.81
CA ALA A 32 1.29 -12.30 14.24
C ALA A 32 0.54 -11.00 14.58
N GLN A 33 0.59 -10.01 13.69
CA GLN A 33 -0.29 -8.85 13.72
C GLN A 33 -1.76 -9.24 13.45
N ARG A 34 -2.03 -10.23 12.57
CA ARG A 34 -3.38 -10.83 12.39
C ARG A 34 -3.89 -11.54 13.64
N VAL A 35 -3.03 -12.20 14.42
CA VAL A 35 -3.40 -12.91 15.66
C VAL A 35 -3.78 -11.93 16.77
N GLN A 36 -3.24 -10.71 16.78
CA GLN A 36 -3.65 -9.64 17.71
C GLN A 36 -4.95 -8.90 17.31
N GLY A 37 -5.67 -9.38 16.29
CA GLY A 37 -7.09 -9.12 16.11
C GLY A 37 -7.40 -8.18 14.95
N TRP A 38 -8.08 -8.72 13.95
CA TRP A 38 -8.73 -8.04 12.83
C TRP A 38 -9.54 -6.79 13.23
N ARG A 39 -10.00 -6.70 14.48
CA ARG A 39 -10.63 -5.50 15.06
C ARG A 39 -9.74 -4.25 15.06
N ARG A 40 -8.42 -4.37 14.99
CA ARG A 40 -7.47 -3.23 14.91
C ARG A 40 -7.42 -2.57 13.53
N LEU A 41 -7.93 -3.21 12.47
CA LEU A 41 -8.03 -2.62 11.12
C LEU A 41 -9.16 -1.57 11.01
N GLY A 42 -9.90 -1.34 12.10
CA GLY A 42 -10.90 -0.27 12.20
C GLY A 42 -11.97 -0.38 11.11
N PRO A 43 -12.25 0.70 10.35
CA PRO A 43 -13.28 0.72 9.31
C PRO A 43 -13.12 -0.36 8.22
N LEU A 44 -11.87 -0.76 7.90
CA LEU A 44 -11.61 -1.78 6.88
C LEU A 44 -12.14 -3.15 7.31
N SER A 45 -12.02 -3.48 8.60
CA SER A 45 -12.58 -4.73 9.14
C SER A 45 -14.10 -4.76 9.03
N LYS A 46 -14.77 -3.62 9.24
CA LYS A 46 -16.24 -3.54 9.11
C LYS A 46 -16.69 -3.79 7.66
N VAL A 47 -15.96 -3.23 6.70
CA VAL A 47 -16.21 -3.48 5.26
C VAL A 47 -16.04 -4.98 4.93
N HIS A 48 -14.98 -5.62 5.46
CA HIS A 48 -14.75 -7.05 5.29
C HIS A 48 -15.90 -7.89 5.90
N ASN A 49 -16.28 -7.64 7.15
CA ASN A 49 -17.34 -8.38 7.84
C ASN A 49 -18.69 -8.26 7.11
N MET A 50 -19.03 -7.05 6.65
CA MET A 50 -20.21 -6.84 5.83
C MET A 50 -20.17 -7.65 4.52
N LEU A 51 -19.00 -7.75 3.88
CA LEU A 51 -18.84 -8.54 2.67
C LEU A 51 -18.96 -10.04 2.94
N VAL A 52 -18.40 -10.53 4.04
CA VAL A 52 -18.55 -11.92 4.50
C VAL A 52 -20.03 -12.22 4.74
N HIS A 53 -20.74 -11.34 5.43
CA HIS A 53 -22.19 -11.47 5.64
C HIS A 53 -22.95 -11.53 4.31
N MET A 54 -22.61 -10.66 3.34
CA MET A 54 -23.23 -10.65 2.02
C MET A 54 -23.01 -11.96 1.25
N ARG A 55 -21.80 -12.52 1.32
CA ARG A 55 -21.46 -13.77 0.64
C ARG A 55 -21.96 -15.03 1.34
N GLY A 56 -22.28 -14.94 2.63
CA GLY A 56 -22.88 -16.05 3.37
C GLY A 56 -24.31 -16.41 2.92
N SER A 57 -24.86 -15.76 1.90
CA SER A 57 -26.12 -16.16 1.27
C SER A 57 -26.16 -15.75 -0.19
N ASP A 58 -26.40 -16.73 -1.08
CA ASP A 58 -26.58 -16.49 -2.50
C ASP A 58 -27.73 -15.51 -2.78
N PHE A 59 -28.77 -15.53 -1.94
CA PHE A 59 -29.86 -14.56 -2.03
C PHE A 59 -29.37 -13.13 -1.76
N ARG A 60 -28.67 -12.89 -0.64
CA ARG A 60 -28.13 -11.57 -0.27
C ARG A 60 -27.18 -11.05 -1.34
N TRP A 61 -26.29 -11.92 -1.81
CA TRP A 61 -25.31 -11.63 -2.84
C TRP A 61 -25.96 -11.24 -4.18
N ASN A 62 -26.90 -12.04 -4.67
CA ASN A 62 -27.58 -11.79 -5.93
C ASN A 62 -28.51 -10.56 -5.85
N GLU A 63 -29.15 -10.33 -4.71
CA GLU A 63 -29.95 -9.12 -4.49
C GLU A 63 -29.10 -7.86 -4.56
N PHE A 64 -27.96 -7.83 -3.86
CA PHE A 64 -27.04 -6.69 -3.90
C PHE A 64 -26.54 -6.46 -5.33
N LYS A 65 -26.06 -7.52 -6.01
CA LYS A 65 -25.55 -7.44 -7.38
C LYS A 65 -26.62 -6.93 -8.36
N ARG A 66 -27.86 -7.38 -8.23
CA ARG A 66 -28.99 -6.91 -9.07
C ARG A 66 -29.26 -5.42 -8.89
N ARG A 67 -29.12 -4.90 -7.66
CA ARG A 67 -29.40 -3.49 -7.35
C ARG A 67 -28.24 -2.56 -7.67
N ALA A 68 -27.02 -2.97 -7.36
CA ALA A 68 -25.82 -2.15 -7.53
C ALA A 68 -25.21 -2.26 -8.94
N GLY A 69 -25.68 -3.20 -9.77
CA GLY A 69 -25.12 -3.49 -11.11
C GLY A 69 -23.72 -4.12 -11.09
N ARG A 70 -23.08 -4.18 -9.92
CA ARG A 70 -21.74 -4.73 -9.70
C ARG A 70 -21.68 -5.39 -8.33
N SER A 71 -20.80 -6.38 -8.21
CA SER A 71 -20.54 -7.10 -6.97
C SER A 71 -19.25 -6.64 -6.30
N LEU A 72 -19.21 -6.73 -4.97
CA LEU A 72 -18.02 -6.47 -4.17
C LEU A 72 -17.04 -7.65 -4.22
N GLY A 73 -15.80 -7.42 -4.64
CA GLY A 73 -14.75 -8.45 -4.62
C GLY A 73 -14.31 -8.75 -3.19
N LEU A 74 -14.03 -10.02 -2.86
CA LEU A 74 -13.36 -10.34 -1.58
C LEU A 74 -11.94 -9.78 -1.59
N ASP A 75 -11.55 -9.18 -0.48
CA ASP A 75 -10.15 -9.06 -0.12
C ASP A 75 -9.56 -10.47 0.03
N ASN A 76 -8.32 -10.62 -0.40
CA ASN A 76 -7.61 -11.89 -0.37
C ASN A 76 -6.14 -11.56 -0.11
N ASP A 77 -5.61 -12.15 0.96
CA ASP A 77 -4.22 -12.04 1.41
C ASP A 77 -3.21 -12.35 0.30
N THR A 78 -3.54 -13.26 -0.61
CA THR A 78 -2.64 -13.70 -1.70
C THR A 78 -2.79 -12.89 -2.98
N ARG A 79 -3.83 -12.07 -3.11
CA ARG A 79 -4.05 -11.23 -4.30
C ARG A 79 -3.68 -9.79 -4.01
N TRP A 80 -2.54 -9.38 -4.56
CA TRP A 80 -2.05 -8.01 -4.44
C TRP A 80 -3.13 -7.02 -4.92
N ASN A 81 -3.27 -5.91 -4.19
CA ASN A 81 -4.30 -4.86 -4.41
C ASN A 81 -5.78 -5.26 -4.15
N SER A 82 -6.04 -6.42 -3.56
CA SER A 82 -7.42 -6.85 -3.26
C SER A 82 -8.16 -5.86 -2.36
N TRP A 83 -7.50 -5.36 -1.31
CA TRP A 83 -8.01 -4.30 -0.42
C TRP A 83 -8.34 -3.01 -1.13
N PHE A 84 -7.42 -2.48 -1.95
CA PHE A 84 -7.68 -1.27 -2.71
C PHE A 84 -8.89 -1.43 -3.64
N ARG A 85 -9.00 -2.57 -4.35
CA ARG A 85 -10.13 -2.84 -5.25
C ARG A 85 -11.45 -2.98 -4.49
N LEU A 86 -11.45 -3.64 -3.33
CA LEU A 86 -12.63 -3.73 -2.47
C LEU A 86 -13.05 -2.33 -2.01
N LEU A 87 -12.12 -1.55 -1.49
CA LEU A 87 -12.36 -0.21 -0.98
C LEU A 87 -12.87 0.75 -2.07
N ASP A 88 -12.24 0.73 -3.24
CA ASP A 88 -12.63 1.54 -4.39
C ASP A 88 -14.08 1.24 -4.83
N VAL A 89 -14.44 -0.04 -4.97
CA VAL A 89 -15.81 -0.42 -5.35
C VAL A 89 -16.80 -0.11 -4.22
N THR A 90 -16.42 -0.31 -2.96
CA THR A 90 -17.28 -0.01 -1.80
C THR A 90 -17.63 1.47 -1.74
N LEU A 91 -16.65 2.36 -1.92
CA LEU A 91 -16.86 3.80 -1.94
C LEU A 91 -17.65 4.26 -3.18
N ASN A 92 -17.40 3.67 -4.34
CA ASN A 92 -18.18 3.97 -5.56
C ASN A 92 -19.65 3.51 -5.45
N LEU A 93 -19.94 2.54 -4.58
CA LEU A 93 -21.28 2.00 -4.34
C LEU A 93 -21.83 2.39 -2.95
N GLN A 94 -21.33 3.48 -2.35
CA GLN A 94 -21.67 3.86 -0.96
C GLN A 94 -23.18 3.84 -0.68
N ASN A 95 -24.00 4.44 -1.54
CA ASN A 95 -25.46 4.45 -1.37
C ASN A 95 -26.08 3.03 -1.32
N HIS A 96 -25.56 2.09 -2.10
CA HIS A 96 -26.02 0.70 -2.10
C HIS A 96 -25.54 -0.04 -0.84
N VAL A 97 -24.33 0.26 -0.40
CA VAL A 97 -23.72 -0.31 0.81
C VAL A 97 -24.49 0.16 2.06
N GLU A 98 -24.74 1.46 2.21
CA GLU A 98 -25.51 2.00 3.32
C GLU A 98 -26.93 1.43 3.36
N ARG A 99 -27.57 1.27 2.18
CA ARG A 99 -28.88 0.63 2.09
C ARG A 99 -28.84 -0.84 2.52
N TYR A 100 -27.76 -1.55 2.18
CA TYR A 100 -27.55 -2.93 2.61
C TYR A 100 -27.36 -3.02 4.13
N GLN A 101 -26.51 -2.18 4.71
CA GLN A 101 -26.31 -2.09 6.17
C GLN A 101 -27.60 -1.74 6.91
N ARG A 102 -28.43 -0.84 6.36
CA ARG A 102 -29.74 -0.52 6.94
C ARG A 102 -30.73 -1.69 6.88
N LYS A 103 -30.70 -2.48 5.80
CA LYS A 103 -31.59 -3.63 5.64
C LYS A 103 -31.26 -4.77 6.61
N TYR A 104 -29.97 -4.99 6.87
CA TYR A 104 -29.45 -6.05 7.75
C TYR A 104 -28.85 -5.47 9.03
N TYR A 105 -29.47 -4.42 9.57
CA TYR A 105 -28.94 -3.69 10.71
C TYR A 105 -28.77 -4.57 11.95
N ASP A 106 -29.70 -5.50 12.18
CA ASP A 106 -29.62 -6.40 13.34
C ASP A 106 -28.41 -7.34 13.27
N ASP A 107 -28.05 -7.80 12.07
CA ASP A 107 -26.90 -8.67 11.84
C ASP A 107 -25.57 -7.89 11.78
N LEU A 108 -25.61 -6.62 11.36
CA LEU A 108 -24.43 -5.78 11.08
C LEU A 108 -24.28 -4.60 12.04
N ARG A 109 -24.90 -4.66 13.23
CA ARG A 109 -24.92 -3.54 14.18
C ARG A 109 -23.51 -3.07 14.55
N ASP A 110 -22.62 -4.01 14.85
CA ASP A 110 -21.24 -3.74 15.23
C ASP A 110 -20.37 -3.30 14.05
N ASP A 111 -20.79 -3.66 12.83
CA ASP A 111 -20.10 -3.35 11.57
C ASP A 111 -20.73 -2.17 10.82
N TYR A 112 -21.62 -1.42 11.47
CA TYR A 112 -22.21 -0.22 10.87
C TYR A 112 -21.15 0.87 10.73
N LEU A 113 -21.05 1.45 9.53
CA LEU A 113 -20.06 2.49 9.22
C LEU A 113 -20.64 3.87 9.55
N SER A 114 -19.98 4.58 10.46
CA SER A 114 -20.28 5.97 10.75
C SER A 114 -19.78 6.91 9.64
N PRO A 115 -20.29 8.15 9.54
CA PRO A 115 -19.80 9.13 8.57
C PRO A 115 -18.29 9.39 8.65
N GLU A 116 -17.73 9.36 9.85
CA GLU A 116 -16.30 9.52 10.07
C GLU A 116 -15.50 8.33 9.54
N GLU A 117 -16.02 7.11 9.71
CA GLU A 117 -15.40 5.90 9.18
C GLU A 117 -15.43 5.86 7.66
N TRP A 118 -16.52 6.34 7.04
CA TRP A 118 -16.57 6.56 5.59
C TRP A 118 -15.50 7.55 5.10
N ARG A 119 -15.26 8.63 5.85
CA ARG A 119 -14.19 9.59 5.55
C ARG A 119 -12.82 8.94 5.66
N MET A 120 -12.54 8.21 6.73
CA MET A 120 -11.27 7.47 6.91
C MET A 120 -11.03 6.45 5.77
N LEU A 121 -12.08 5.74 5.34
CA LEU A 121 -12.02 4.83 4.19
C LEU A 121 -11.70 5.57 2.89
N ALA A 122 -12.28 6.75 2.68
CA ALA A 122 -12.00 7.58 1.50
C ALA A 122 -10.55 8.07 1.47
N GLU A 123 -10.02 8.54 2.60
CA GLU A 123 -8.63 8.96 2.74
C GLU A 123 -7.66 7.78 2.51
N THR A 124 -7.98 6.62 3.07
CA THR A 124 -7.21 5.39 2.84
C THR A 124 -7.20 5.00 1.34
N ARG A 125 -8.33 5.14 0.63
CA ARG A 125 -8.39 4.90 -0.82
C ARG A 125 -7.47 5.87 -1.58
N ILE A 126 -7.50 7.15 -1.23
CA ILE A 126 -6.64 8.17 -1.85
C ILE A 126 -5.17 7.81 -1.67
N PHE A 127 -4.78 7.47 -0.44
CA PHE A 127 -3.41 7.06 -0.13
C PHE A 127 -2.98 5.81 -0.92
N LEU A 128 -3.84 4.79 -1.03
CA LEU A 128 -3.51 3.53 -1.70
C LEU A 128 -3.55 3.62 -3.25
N GLN A 129 -4.21 4.63 -3.82
CA GLN A 129 -4.41 4.71 -5.27
C GLN A 129 -3.11 4.72 -6.09
N PRO A 130 -2.05 5.46 -5.73
CA PRO A 130 -0.79 5.43 -6.45
C PRO A 130 -0.10 4.05 -6.42
N PHE A 131 -0.21 3.31 -5.32
CA PHE A 131 0.35 1.95 -5.21
C PHE A 131 -0.32 1.00 -6.19
N TRP A 132 -1.64 1.05 -6.28
CA TRP A 132 -2.38 0.25 -7.24
C TRP A 132 -1.96 0.59 -8.69
N LYS A 133 -1.90 1.88 -9.02
CA LYS A 133 -1.53 2.33 -10.36
C LYS A 133 -0.10 1.94 -10.73
N ILE A 134 0.84 2.06 -9.79
CA ILE A 134 2.23 1.66 -9.99
C ILE A 134 2.32 0.15 -10.16
N THR A 135 1.63 -0.64 -9.32
CA THR A 135 1.60 -2.10 -9.49
C THR A 135 1.10 -2.48 -10.87
N GLN A 136 0.05 -1.84 -11.39
CA GLN A 136 -0.42 -2.08 -12.76
C GLN A 136 0.60 -1.72 -13.84
N LEU A 137 1.46 -0.73 -13.61
CA LEU A 137 2.50 -0.31 -14.54
C LEU A 137 3.75 -1.20 -14.51
N THR A 138 3.95 -1.89 -13.39
CA THR A 138 5.11 -2.75 -13.12
C THR A 138 4.77 -4.24 -13.07
N GLU A 139 3.51 -4.62 -13.27
CA GLU A 139 3.08 -6.02 -13.43
C GLU A 139 3.02 -6.44 -14.91
N GLY A 140 3.12 -7.74 -15.16
CA GLY A 140 2.99 -8.33 -16.49
C GLY A 140 4.28 -8.37 -17.31
N ARG A 141 4.15 -8.74 -18.58
CA ARG A 141 5.29 -9.08 -19.46
C ARG A 141 6.10 -7.88 -19.96
N CYS A 142 5.56 -6.68 -19.80
CA CYS A 142 6.20 -5.42 -20.24
C CYS A 142 6.80 -4.65 -19.06
N ALA A 143 6.85 -5.25 -17.86
CA ALA A 143 7.50 -4.67 -16.71
C ALA A 143 9.01 -4.66 -16.94
N THR A 144 9.56 -3.47 -17.13
CA THR A 144 10.99 -3.27 -17.37
C THR A 144 11.67 -2.72 -16.12
N LEU A 145 12.90 -3.15 -15.88
CA LEU A 145 13.67 -2.79 -14.68
C LEU A 145 13.87 -1.28 -14.50
N ASP A 146 13.92 -0.52 -15.60
CA ASP A 146 14.03 0.93 -15.57
C ASP A 146 12.85 1.61 -14.87
N ARG A 147 11.69 0.93 -14.80
CA ARG A 147 10.49 1.44 -14.14
C ARG A 147 10.55 1.26 -12.63
N SER A 148 11.20 0.23 -12.12
CA SER A 148 11.18 -0.12 -10.69
C SER A 148 11.58 1.06 -9.81
N LEU A 149 12.83 1.51 -9.94
CA LEU A 149 13.36 2.58 -9.10
C LEU A 149 12.72 3.95 -9.40
N PHE A 150 12.32 4.19 -10.66
CA PHE A 150 11.54 5.38 -11.01
C PHE A 150 10.17 5.43 -10.31
N THR A 151 9.44 4.31 -10.30
CA THR A 151 8.13 4.24 -9.64
C THR A 151 8.27 4.29 -8.11
N MET A 152 9.34 3.74 -7.56
CA MET A 152 9.69 3.90 -6.16
C MET A 152 9.95 5.37 -5.80
N ASP A 153 10.67 6.15 -6.62
CA ASP A 153 10.82 7.60 -6.40
C ASP A 153 9.48 8.35 -6.40
N VAL A 154 8.52 7.92 -7.24
CA VAL A 154 7.16 8.48 -7.26
C VAL A 154 6.43 8.16 -5.95
N LEU A 155 6.53 6.92 -5.45
CA LEU A 155 5.95 6.54 -4.17
C LEU A 155 6.60 7.27 -3.00
N HIS A 156 7.91 7.45 -3.00
CA HIS A 156 8.60 8.22 -1.96
C HIS A 156 8.07 9.67 -1.88
N LYS A 157 7.85 10.32 -3.03
CA LYS A 157 7.23 11.66 -3.06
C LYS A 157 5.79 11.65 -2.54
N HIS A 158 5.01 10.64 -2.93
CA HIS A 158 3.65 10.45 -2.43
C HIS A 158 3.62 10.29 -0.90
N TYR A 159 4.51 9.46 -0.34
CA TYR A 159 4.69 9.32 1.10
C TYR A 159 4.96 10.64 1.80
N THR A 160 5.90 11.44 1.27
CA THR A 160 6.24 12.75 1.84
C THR A 160 5.02 13.67 1.86
N GLN A 161 4.30 13.77 0.74
CA GLN A 161 3.11 14.62 0.60
C GLN A 161 1.99 14.18 1.54
N GLU A 162 1.70 12.88 1.62
CA GLU A 162 0.63 12.35 2.45
C GLU A 162 0.96 12.45 3.95
N PHE A 163 2.23 12.25 4.30
CA PHE A 163 2.68 12.43 5.68
C PHE A 163 2.48 13.87 6.14
N GLU A 164 2.84 14.87 5.31
CA GLU A 164 2.59 16.29 5.58
C GLU A 164 1.09 16.62 5.62
N ARG A 165 0.31 16.11 4.66
CA ARG A 165 -1.15 16.31 4.56
C ARG A 165 -1.89 15.85 5.82
N HIS A 166 -1.46 14.75 6.40
CA HIS A 166 -2.07 14.14 7.58
C HIS A 166 -1.38 14.52 8.91
N ALA A 167 -0.73 15.68 8.99
CA ALA A 167 -0.06 16.14 10.21
C ALA A 167 -0.95 16.13 11.48
N TYR A 168 -2.25 16.35 11.32
CA TYR A 168 -3.23 16.42 12.41
C TYR A 168 -4.07 15.15 12.59
N ASP A 169 -3.99 14.19 11.67
CA ASP A 169 -4.65 12.88 11.78
C ASP A 169 -3.65 11.85 12.30
N SER A 170 -3.62 11.67 13.62
CA SER A 170 -2.66 10.78 14.28
C SER A 170 -2.80 9.32 13.84
N THR A 171 -4.01 8.86 13.49
CA THR A 171 -4.27 7.46 13.18
C THR A 171 -3.74 7.13 11.80
N LEU A 172 -4.18 7.87 10.77
CA LEU A 172 -3.75 7.61 9.41
C LEU A 172 -2.25 7.93 9.23
N ARG A 173 -1.73 8.98 9.89
CA ARG A 173 -0.31 9.31 9.86
C ARG A 173 0.56 8.20 10.45
N SER A 174 0.12 7.54 11.52
CA SER A 174 0.84 6.40 12.10
C SER A 174 0.87 5.21 11.15
N CYS A 175 -0.24 4.91 10.48
CA CYS A 175 -0.29 3.86 9.44
C CYS A 175 0.63 4.20 8.25
N ILE A 176 0.63 5.46 7.81
CA ILE A 176 1.53 5.93 6.75
C ILE A 176 2.99 5.74 7.18
N ALA A 177 3.36 6.15 8.40
CA ALA A 177 4.72 5.98 8.92
C ALA A 177 5.17 4.52 8.94
N ALA A 178 4.31 3.62 9.44
CA ALA A 178 4.59 2.18 9.47
C ALA A 178 4.77 1.62 8.05
N SER A 179 3.89 1.99 7.11
CA SER A 179 4.02 1.54 5.72
C SER A 179 5.24 2.15 5.02
N TRP A 180 5.64 3.37 5.39
CA TRP A 180 6.84 4.03 4.85
C TRP A 180 8.10 3.32 5.34
N ALA A 181 8.18 2.91 6.60
CA ALA A 181 9.31 2.13 7.11
C ALA A 181 9.54 0.84 6.30
N VAL A 182 8.46 0.12 5.98
CA VAL A 182 8.52 -1.07 5.12
C VAL A 182 8.98 -0.71 3.70
N PHE A 183 8.41 0.36 3.11
CA PHE A 183 8.82 0.83 1.80
C PHE A 183 10.31 1.21 1.76
N ASP A 184 10.82 1.89 2.78
CA ASP A 184 12.20 2.36 2.86
C ASP A 184 13.18 1.18 2.94
N LYS A 185 12.87 0.14 3.72
CA LYS A 185 13.62 -1.12 3.74
C LYS A 185 13.81 -1.69 2.32
N TYR A 186 12.73 -1.79 1.54
CA TYR A 186 12.82 -2.31 0.16
C TYR A 186 13.46 -1.33 -0.82
N TYR A 187 13.34 -0.02 -0.59
CA TYR A 187 14.03 0.99 -1.37
C TYR A 187 15.55 0.85 -1.20
N GLN A 188 16.03 0.70 0.03
CA GLN A 188 17.45 0.54 0.35
C GLN A 188 18.05 -0.73 -0.27
N LEU A 189 17.30 -1.84 -0.31
CA LEU A 189 17.75 -3.08 -0.99
C LEU A 189 18.00 -2.90 -2.50
N THR A 190 17.50 -1.83 -3.12
CA THR A 190 17.84 -1.55 -4.52
C THR A 190 19.29 -1.11 -4.71
N ASP A 191 19.96 -0.63 -3.64
CA ASP A 191 21.37 -0.25 -3.68
C ASP A 191 22.32 -1.46 -3.68
N ASP A 192 21.84 -2.65 -3.31
CA ASP A 192 22.63 -3.90 -3.33
C ASP A 192 23.05 -4.30 -4.75
N SER A 193 22.33 -3.81 -5.76
CA SER A 193 22.60 -4.11 -7.16
C SER A 193 22.73 -2.85 -8.00
N PRO A 194 23.89 -2.61 -8.65
CA PRO A 194 24.08 -1.44 -9.51
C PRO A 194 23.17 -1.43 -10.74
N VAL A 195 22.50 -2.55 -11.03
CA VAL A 195 21.64 -2.74 -12.21
C VAL A 195 20.42 -1.79 -12.16
N TYR A 196 19.87 -1.50 -10.97
CA TYR A 196 18.75 -0.55 -10.85
C TYR A 196 19.16 0.88 -11.22
N GLY A 197 20.31 1.33 -10.72
CA GLY A 197 20.89 2.62 -11.09
C GLY A 197 21.26 2.70 -12.57
N ALA A 198 21.86 1.64 -13.11
CA ALA A 198 22.18 1.53 -14.53
C ALA A 198 20.93 1.60 -15.42
N ALA A 199 19.84 0.94 -15.05
CA ALA A 199 18.59 0.95 -15.81
C ALA A 199 17.98 2.36 -15.93
N ILE A 200 18.02 3.17 -14.86
CA ILE A 200 17.63 4.58 -14.93
C ILE A 200 18.53 5.37 -15.90
N MET A 201 19.83 5.13 -15.85
CA MET A 201 20.82 5.84 -16.68
C MET A 201 20.69 5.51 -18.17
N LEU A 202 20.33 4.28 -18.51
CA LEU A 202 20.13 3.82 -19.88
C LEU A 202 18.83 4.33 -20.50
N HIS A 203 17.83 4.68 -19.68
CA HIS A 203 16.56 5.19 -20.19
C HIS A 203 16.75 6.57 -20.85
N PRO A 204 16.42 6.73 -22.15
CA PRO A 204 16.81 7.90 -22.94
C PRO A 204 16.20 9.21 -22.44
N SER A 205 15.02 9.18 -21.82
CA SER A 205 14.36 10.38 -21.26
C SER A 205 14.78 10.75 -19.83
N ARG A 206 15.46 9.84 -19.09
CA ARG A 206 15.82 10.04 -17.68
C ARG A 206 17.30 10.33 -17.53
N ARG A 207 18.13 9.36 -17.94
CA ARG A 207 19.59 9.40 -17.89
C ARG A 207 20.10 9.87 -16.52
N ARG A 208 21.29 10.47 -16.48
CA ARG A 208 21.87 11.09 -15.28
C ARG A 208 21.08 12.30 -14.75
N ALA A 209 20.24 12.92 -15.57
CA ALA A 209 19.47 14.10 -15.18
C ALA A 209 18.43 13.77 -14.11
N HIS A 210 17.81 12.59 -14.18
CA HIS A 210 16.85 12.13 -13.17
C HIS A 210 17.49 12.01 -11.78
N ILE A 211 18.65 11.36 -11.69
CA ILE A 211 19.41 11.20 -10.44
C ILE A 211 19.76 12.58 -9.86
N LYS A 212 20.32 13.46 -10.70
CA LYS A 212 20.74 14.80 -10.26
C LYS A 212 19.60 15.66 -9.74
N LYS A 213 18.39 15.49 -10.29
CA LYS A 213 17.21 16.29 -9.96
C LYS A 213 16.45 15.75 -8.74
N ASN A 214 16.32 14.43 -8.62
CA ASN A 214 15.42 13.83 -7.64
C ASN A 214 16.12 13.28 -6.40
N TRP A 215 17.43 13.04 -6.45
CA TRP A 215 18.16 12.38 -5.35
C TRP A 215 19.15 13.32 -4.67
N PRO A 216 19.46 13.09 -3.37
CA PRO A 216 20.49 13.81 -2.64
C PRO A 216 21.85 13.74 -3.33
N ARG A 217 22.62 14.85 -3.27
CA ARG A 217 23.96 14.93 -3.88
C ARG A 217 24.94 13.89 -3.34
N SER A 218 24.79 13.48 -2.08
CA SER A 218 25.59 12.44 -1.45
C SER A 218 25.49 11.09 -2.18
N TRP A 219 24.33 10.77 -2.76
CA TRP A 219 24.08 9.48 -3.42
C TRP A 219 24.61 9.42 -4.85
N HIS A 220 24.85 10.58 -5.48
CA HIS A 220 25.19 10.64 -6.91
C HIS A 220 26.47 9.87 -7.23
N LYS A 221 27.50 9.98 -6.38
CA LYS A 221 28.80 9.34 -6.64
C LYS A 221 28.69 7.82 -6.64
N GLN A 222 28.07 7.25 -5.60
CA GLN A 222 27.92 5.80 -5.43
C GLN A 222 27.20 5.16 -6.60
N VAL A 223 26.07 5.73 -7.03
CA VAL A 223 25.24 5.19 -8.12
C VAL A 223 25.98 5.27 -9.46
N LEU A 224 26.63 6.41 -9.75
CA LEU A 224 27.35 6.60 -11.01
C LEU A 224 28.58 5.69 -11.11
N GLU A 225 29.32 5.51 -10.02
CA GLU A 225 30.47 4.61 -9.97
C GLU A 225 30.06 3.15 -10.03
N GLY A 226 29.01 2.75 -9.31
CA GLY A 226 28.44 1.40 -9.35
C GLY A 226 28.02 0.99 -10.77
N ALA A 227 27.25 1.84 -11.45
CA ALA A 227 26.84 1.59 -12.83
C ALA A 227 28.04 1.53 -13.79
N ARG A 228 29.06 2.38 -13.59
CA ARG A 228 30.27 2.36 -14.42
C ARG A 228 31.07 1.07 -14.24
N LYS A 229 31.27 0.62 -12.99
CA LYS A 229 32.00 -0.61 -12.68
C LYS A 229 31.32 -1.83 -13.32
N HIS A 230 29.99 -1.90 -13.25
CA HIS A 230 29.20 -2.97 -13.86
C HIS A 230 29.29 -3.01 -15.39
N TRP A 231 29.54 -1.87 -16.04
CA TRP A 231 29.69 -1.80 -17.50
C TRP A 231 31.09 -2.22 -18.00
N THR A 232 32.09 -2.12 -17.12
CA THR A 232 33.50 -2.41 -17.46
C THR A 232 33.94 -3.82 -17.07
N SER A 233 33.10 -4.56 -16.34
CA SER A 233 33.30 -5.98 -16.01
C SER A 233 32.79 -6.88 -17.13
#